data_AF-A0A5B0QTE6-F1
#
_entry.id   AF-A0A5B0QTE6-F1
#
_cell.length_a   1.000
_cell.length_b   1.000
_cell.length_c   1.000
_cell.angle_alpha   90.00
_cell.angle_beta   90.00
_cell.angle_gamma   90.00
#
_symmetry.space_group_name_H-M   'P 1'
#
loop_
_entity.id
_entity.type
_entity.pdbx_description
1 polymer ?
#
loop_
_entity_poly.entity_id
_entity_poly.type
_entity_poly.pdbx_seq_one_letter_code
_entity_poly.pdbx_strand_id
1 'polypeptide(L)'
;MKRAELSLGLILKPRSFVISSSTHALLLRPFDRSPSKQLIVEFVEVDETTETGIKLAPCWGCLGILEIEREIFIVIVTHATPIGILQPSHEQIHRVVSVDLFCLTSAAFDYQHIFHHPTGNINSSIDFDEHAAPDHPALSGIKKILSNGQFYFSTTVTDLSSRTEHRVTAENRSEDDSYRRFSWNSFMLVGLSGFQHGLPIESRLQFDRQNFLVSVIQGFVATYELKLPPPPPSTANDDPLNDQLNEPISFSISLFSRLGSRRAGTRFNIRGIDDDGNVANFVESETLIVSGSNLFSFVQIRGSVPLFFEQSGTGMTNVIGGLSGQGHRTQLTRTGIATQPAFERHFEDLLQQYPSVHIINLLSNSREGECSLSQAYQQRLKVLARDEVQMAHFDLHQRAKAGGLDGVRQQLKNDLMIGGQIEQMGSFLASMSPEGQIEVVTRQDGVFRVNCLDWYDHHLSDETDFGLTSYAY
;
A
#
# COMPACT_ATOMS: atom_id res chain seq x y z
N MET A 1 0.55 -20.12 12.38
CA MET A 1 0.92 -21.20 11.42
C MET A 1 2.32 -20.89 10.89
N LYS A 2 3.26 -21.85 10.85
CA LYS A 2 4.57 -21.60 10.20
C LYS A 2 4.36 -21.53 8.69
N ARG A 3 4.94 -20.52 8.06
CA ARG A 3 4.90 -20.32 6.61
C ARG A 3 5.48 -21.52 5.86
N ALA A 4 4.91 -21.88 4.71
CA ALA A 4 5.51 -22.84 3.79
C ALA A 4 6.81 -22.27 3.20
N GLU A 5 7.91 -23.02 3.32
CA GLU A 5 9.15 -22.68 2.62
C GLU A 5 8.98 -22.97 1.13
N LEU A 6 9.08 -21.93 0.30
CA LEU A 6 8.92 -22.04 -1.14
C LEU A 6 10.27 -22.05 -1.86
N SER A 7 10.36 -22.82 -2.94
CA SER A 7 11.48 -22.76 -3.88
C SER A 7 11.00 -22.63 -5.31
N LEU A 8 11.81 -21.94 -6.12
CA LEU A 8 11.62 -21.85 -7.56
C LEU A 8 12.53 -22.88 -8.24
N GLY A 9 11.95 -23.69 -9.11
CA GLY A 9 12.65 -24.63 -9.98
C GLY A 9 12.37 -24.38 -11.46
N LEU A 10 13.30 -24.83 -12.31
CA LEU A 10 13.22 -24.73 -13.77
C LEU A 10 13.34 -26.10 -14.41
N ILE A 11 12.32 -26.48 -15.19
CA ILE A 11 12.35 -27.62 -16.11
C ILE A 11 12.72 -27.07 -17.49
N LEU A 12 13.73 -27.66 -18.14
CA LEU A 12 14.23 -27.15 -19.42
C LEU A 12 13.37 -27.57 -20.62
N LYS A 13 12.73 -28.75 -20.56
CA LYS A 13 11.94 -29.32 -21.67
C LYS A 13 10.75 -30.15 -21.16
N PRO A 14 9.49 -29.74 -21.43
CA PRO A 14 9.11 -28.41 -21.93
C PRO A 14 9.49 -27.33 -20.90
N ARG A 15 9.87 -26.14 -21.37
CA ARG A 15 10.30 -25.05 -20.48
C ARG A 15 9.20 -24.70 -19.51
N SER A 16 9.43 -24.91 -18.21
CA SER A 16 8.43 -24.70 -17.17
C SER A 16 9.09 -24.18 -15.89
N PHE A 17 8.43 -23.25 -15.21
CA PHE A 17 8.82 -22.85 -13.86
C PHE A 17 7.90 -23.51 -12.84
N VAL A 18 8.49 -24.02 -11.76
CA VAL A 18 7.76 -24.71 -10.68
C VAL A 18 7.99 -23.93 -9.40
N ILE A 19 6.93 -23.45 -8.76
CA ILE A 19 7.00 -22.93 -7.39
C ILE A 19 6.52 -24.05 -6.47
N SER A 20 7.42 -24.60 -5.67
CA SER A 20 7.14 -25.77 -4.82
C SER A 20 7.16 -25.41 -3.34
N SER A 21 6.16 -25.87 -2.61
CA SER A 21 6.18 -25.99 -1.14
C SER A 21 6.58 -27.41 -0.74
N SER A 22 6.53 -27.74 0.56
CA SER A 22 6.75 -29.11 1.05
C SER A 22 5.64 -30.10 0.68
N THR A 23 4.48 -29.62 0.23
CA THR A 23 3.30 -30.48 -0.01
C THR A 23 2.69 -30.30 -1.38
N HIS A 24 2.90 -29.16 -2.05
CA HIS A 24 2.27 -28.87 -3.33
C HIS A 24 3.21 -28.08 -4.24
N ALA A 25 2.92 -28.08 -5.53
CA ALA A 25 3.65 -27.33 -6.54
C ALA A 25 2.68 -26.59 -7.46
N LEU A 26 3.08 -25.38 -7.87
CA LEU A 26 2.45 -24.58 -8.91
C LEU A 26 3.36 -24.56 -10.13
N LEU A 27 2.93 -25.23 -11.20
CA LEU A 27 3.63 -25.30 -12.47
C LEU A 27 3.11 -24.22 -13.41
N LEU A 28 4.02 -23.49 -14.05
CA LEU A 28 3.70 -22.53 -15.10
C LEU A 28 4.53 -22.83 -16.35
N ARG A 29 3.86 -23.00 -17.49
CA ARG A 29 4.53 -23.22 -18.78
C ARG A 29 3.81 -22.54 -19.94
N PRO A 30 4.53 -22.08 -20.97
CA PRO A 30 3.92 -21.59 -22.20
C PRO A 30 3.07 -22.67 -22.89
N PHE A 31 2.00 -22.24 -23.57
CA PHE A 31 1.23 -23.11 -24.45
C PHE A 31 1.93 -23.24 -25.81
N ASP A 32 2.30 -24.46 -26.20
CA ASP A 32 3.17 -24.75 -27.35
C ASP A 32 2.59 -24.42 -28.75
N ARG A 33 1.34 -23.96 -28.86
CA ARG A 33 0.78 -23.55 -30.17
C ARG A 33 1.01 -22.07 -30.40
N SER A 34 1.91 -21.75 -31.33
CA SER A 34 2.01 -20.38 -31.87
C SER A 34 0.72 -20.02 -32.64
N PRO A 35 0.27 -18.75 -32.60
CA PRO A 35 0.75 -17.61 -31.81
C PRO A 35 -0.09 -17.41 -30.54
N SER A 36 -0.20 -18.40 -29.66
CA SER A 36 -0.93 -18.21 -28.40
C SER A 36 -0.01 -17.68 -27.30
N LYS A 37 -0.39 -16.55 -26.69
CA LYS A 37 0.21 -15.99 -25.46
C LYS A 37 -0.39 -16.63 -24.21
N GLN A 38 -0.73 -17.91 -24.30
CA GLN A 38 -1.43 -18.63 -23.25
C GLN A 38 -0.42 -19.33 -22.35
N LEU A 39 -0.70 -19.34 -21.06
CA LEU A 39 0.03 -20.12 -20.09
C LEU A 39 -0.84 -21.29 -19.64
N ILE A 40 -0.20 -22.44 -19.50
CA ILE A 40 -0.77 -23.57 -18.78
C ILE A 40 -0.31 -23.43 -17.34
N VAL A 41 -1.26 -23.45 -16.42
CA VAL A 41 -1.03 -23.40 -14.97
C VAL A 41 -1.60 -24.69 -14.37
N GLU A 42 -0.79 -25.40 -13.61
CA GLU A 42 -1.18 -26.66 -12.97
C GLU A 42 -0.85 -26.57 -11.47
N PHE A 43 -1.78 -26.99 -10.61
CA PHE A 43 -1.60 -27.07 -9.16
C PHE A 43 -1.70 -28.53 -8.74
N VAL A 44 -0.61 -29.07 -8.19
CA VAL A 44 -0.47 -30.50 -7.89
C VAL A 44 0.08 -30.72 -6.48
N GLU A 45 -0.24 -31.87 -5.89
CA GLU A 45 0.41 -32.35 -4.67
C GLU A 45 1.83 -32.84 -5.01
N VAL A 46 2.80 -32.56 -4.15
CA VAL A 46 4.20 -32.97 -4.34
C VAL A 46 4.37 -34.39 -3.82
N ASP A 47 4.77 -35.29 -4.72
CA ASP A 47 5.14 -36.67 -4.45
C ASP A 47 6.53 -37.00 -5.03
N GLU A 48 6.97 -38.26 -4.89
CA GLU A 48 8.26 -38.73 -5.42
C GLU A 48 8.38 -38.63 -6.95
N THR A 49 7.26 -38.50 -7.66
CA THR A 49 7.20 -38.41 -9.13
C THR A 49 7.12 -36.98 -9.63
N THR A 50 6.93 -36.01 -8.74
CA THR A 50 6.74 -34.60 -9.09
C THR A 50 8.05 -33.98 -9.55
N GLU A 51 8.13 -33.67 -10.85
CA GLU A 51 9.29 -32.98 -11.41
C GLU A 51 9.30 -31.50 -10.98
N THR A 52 10.21 -31.15 -10.07
CA THR A 52 10.41 -29.76 -9.62
C THR A 52 11.53 -29.03 -10.39
N GLY A 53 12.28 -29.76 -11.22
CA GLY A 53 13.35 -29.21 -12.06
C GLY A 53 14.61 -28.79 -11.29
N ILE A 54 15.45 -28.01 -11.95
CA ILE A 54 16.69 -27.46 -11.37
C ILE A 54 16.28 -26.36 -10.39
N LYS A 55 16.58 -26.56 -9.10
CA LYS A 55 16.31 -25.55 -8.06
C LYS A 55 17.16 -24.30 -8.30
N LEU A 56 16.51 -23.17 -8.55
CA LEU A 56 17.17 -21.90 -8.84
C LEU A 56 17.43 -21.11 -7.55
N ALA A 57 16.42 -20.95 -6.71
CA ALA A 57 16.50 -20.19 -5.47
C ALA A 57 15.36 -20.54 -4.49
N PRO A 58 15.55 -20.35 -3.18
CA PRO A 58 14.42 -20.15 -2.28
C PRO A 58 13.67 -18.87 -2.69
N CYS A 59 12.36 -18.83 -2.45
CA CYS A 59 11.57 -17.65 -2.78
C CYS A 59 10.49 -17.38 -1.74
N TRP A 60 9.96 -16.17 -1.80
CA TRP A 60 8.84 -15.72 -0.98
C TRP A 60 7.50 -15.78 -1.72
N GLY A 61 7.46 -16.33 -2.94
CA GLY A 61 6.25 -16.43 -3.75
C GLY A 61 6.24 -15.45 -4.92
N CYS A 62 5.14 -15.51 -5.67
CA CYS A 62 4.97 -14.86 -6.97
C CYS A 62 4.15 -13.57 -6.85
N LEU A 63 4.72 -12.45 -7.29
CA LEU A 63 4.00 -11.19 -7.44
C LEU A 63 3.06 -11.18 -8.65
N GLY A 64 3.26 -12.11 -9.59
CA GLY A 64 2.41 -12.27 -10.76
C GLY A 64 3.22 -12.38 -12.05
N ILE A 65 2.55 -12.09 -13.16
CA ILE A 65 3.08 -12.27 -14.51
C ILE A 65 3.09 -10.93 -15.24
N LEU A 66 4.15 -10.69 -16.02
CA LEU A 66 4.28 -9.52 -16.91
C LEU A 66 4.57 -9.97 -18.33
N GLU A 67 3.96 -9.29 -19.31
CA GLU A 67 4.35 -9.39 -20.70
C GLU A 67 5.24 -8.18 -21.06
N ILE A 68 6.46 -8.44 -21.53
CA ILE A 68 7.43 -7.40 -21.89
C ILE A 68 8.00 -7.76 -23.26
N GLU A 69 7.83 -6.87 -24.24
CA GLU A 69 8.36 -7.02 -25.61
C GLU A 69 8.05 -8.38 -26.27
N ARG A 70 6.90 -8.98 -25.93
CA ARG A 70 6.36 -10.29 -26.37
C ARG A 70 6.85 -11.52 -25.60
N GLU A 71 7.69 -11.32 -24.60
CA GLU A 71 8.13 -12.38 -23.69
C GLU A 71 7.30 -12.33 -22.40
N ILE A 72 7.03 -13.50 -21.83
CA ILE A 72 6.25 -13.62 -20.59
C ILE A 72 7.22 -13.86 -19.43
N PHE A 73 7.13 -13.04 -18.39
CA PHE A 73 7.96 -13.13 -17.20
C PHE A 73 7.13 -13.46 -15.97
N ILE A 74 7.61 -14.38 -15.15
CA ILE A 74 7.14 -14.57 -13.78
C ILE A 74 7.99 -13.70 -12.84
N VAL A 75 7.31 -12.96 -11.96
CA VAL A 75 7.95 -12.02 -11.03
C VAL A 75 7.95 -12.60 -9.63
N ILE A 76 9.13 -12.87 -9.08
CA ILE A 76 9.31 -13.62 -7.84
C ILE A 76 9.96 -12.73 -6.78
N VAL A 77 9.38 -12.72 -5.58
CA VAL A 77 10.04 -12.12 -4.42
C VAL A 77 11.15 -13.08 -3.98
N THR A 78 12.41 -12.70 -4.17
CA THR A 78 13.54 -13.55 -3.80
C THR A 78 13.96 -13.34 -2.35
N HIS A 79 13.87 -12.10 -1.85
CA HIS A 79 14.16 -11.78 -0.46
C HIS A 79 13.14 -10.81 0.14
N ALA A 80 12.77 -11.07 1.39
CA ALA A 80 11.99 -10.17 2.22
C ALA A 80 12.48 -10.22 3.67
N THR A 81 12.28 -9.13 4.41
CA THR A 81 12.63 -9.03 5.83
C THR A 81 11.37 -8.91 6.67
N PRO A 82 11.25 -9.62 7.80
CA PRO A 82 10.14 -9.43 8.71
C PRO A 82 10.20 -8.04 9.35
N ILE A 83 9.04 -7.41 9.53
CA ILE A 83 8.94 -6.09 10.19
C ILE A 83 8.25 -6.15 11.55
N GLY A 84 7.36 -7.11 11.77
CA GLY A 84 6.57 -7.22 12.99
C GLY A 84 5.44 -8.23 12.87
N ILE A 85 4.76 -8.48 13.98
CA ILE A 85 3.59 -9.37 14.07
C ILE A 85 2.35 -8.51 14.22
N LEU A 86 1.41 -8.64 13.29
CA LEU A 86 0.16 -7.91 13.28
C LEU A 86 -0.85 -8.50 14.25
N GLN A 87 -1.25 -7.71 15.24
CA GLN A 87 -2.35 -8.03 16.14
C GLN A 87 -3.70 -7.62 15.52
N PRO A 88 -4.81 -8.33 15.79
CA PRO A 88 -4.91 -9.57 16.59
C PRO A 88 -4.61 -10.84 15.78
N SER A 89 -4.37 -10.74 14.47
CA SER A 89 -4.20 -11.90 13.58
C SER A 89 -2.99 -12.78 13.90
N HIS A 90 -2.04 -12.26 14.69
CA HIS A 90 -0.72 -12.85 14.96
C HIS A 90 0.06 -13.22 13.69
N GLU A 91 -0.10 -12.42 12.63
CA GLU A 91 0.53 -12.66 11.33
C GLU A 91 1.80 -11.83 11.13
N GLN A 92 2.82 -12.45 10.55
CA GLN A 92 4.08 -11.76 10.32
C GLN A 92 4.02 -10.94 9.02
N ILE A 93 4.23 -9.63 9.14
CA ILE A 93 4.35 -8.74 7.98
C ILE A 93 5.79 -8.70 7.51
N HIS A 94 5.96 -8.68 6.20
CA HIS A 94 7.25 -8.64 5.53
C HIS A 94 7.37 -7.41 4.63
N ARG A 95 8.58 -6.88 4.56
CA ARG A 95 9.00 -5.89 3.58
C ARG A 95 9.79 -6.60 2.47
N VAL A 96 9.39 -6.36 1.22
CA VAL A 96 10.11 -6.85 0.03
C VAL A 96 11.49 -6.17 -0.02
N VAL A 97 12.54 -6.98 -0.13
CA VAL A 97 13.93 -6.51 -0.24
C VAL A 97 14.43 -6.65 -1.67
N SER A 98 14.19 -7.80 -2.30
CA SER A 98 14.55 -8.02 -3.69
C SER A 98 13.53 -8.85 -4.45
N VAL A 99 13.42 -8.52 -5.73
CA VAL A 99 12.57 -9.20 -6.69
C VAL A 99 13.39 -9.56 -7.92
N ASP A 100 13.09 -10.72 -8.50
CA ASP A 100 13.71 -11.19 -9.74
C ASP A 100 12.63 -11.59 -10.76
N LEU A 101 12.96 -11.44 -12.03
CA LEU A 101 12.09 -11.75 -13.16
C LEU A 101 12.66 -12.94 -13.92
N PHE A 102 11.85 -13.97 -14.14
CA PHE A 102 12.24 -15.18 -14.85
C PHE A 102 11.39 -15.35 -16.11
N CYS A 103 12.03 -15.50 -17.27
CA CYS A 103 11.32 -15.54 -18.55
C CYS A 103 10.74 -16.94 -18.82
N LEU A 104 9.42 -17.08 -18.89
CA LEU A 104 8.73 -18.34 -19.19
C LEU A 104 8.92 -18.78 -20.64
N THR A 105 9.04 -17.83 -21.58
CA THR A 105 8.99 -18.09 -23.03
C THR A 105 10.34 -18.20 -23.70
N SER A 106 11.42 -17.74 -23.07
CA SER A 106 12.77 -17.75 -23.64
C SER A 106 13.86 -18.05 -22.61
N ALA A 107 14.78 -18.96 -22.96
CA ALA A 107 15.98 -19.26 -22.18
C ALA A 107 17.06 -18.17 -22.30
N ALA A 108 16.89 -17.20 -23.22
CA ALA A 108 17.86 -16.15 -23.45
C ALA A 108 18.12 -15.29 -22.21
N PHE A 109 17.23 -15.29 -21.21
CA PHE A 109 17.33 -14.46 -19.99
C PHE A 109 17.91 -15.21 -18.78
N ASP A 110 18.20 -16.52 -18.90
CA ASP A 110 18.59 -17.36 -17.74
C ASP A 110 19.95 -16.96 -17.15
N TYR A 111 20.85 -16.39 -17.96
CA TYR A 111 22.17 -15.92 -17.53
C TYR A 111 22.11 -14.90 -16.38
N GLN A 112 21.03 -14.13 -16.28
CA GLN A 112 20.86 -13.10 -15.23
C GLN A 112 20.82 -13.71 -13.82
N HIS A 113 20.52 -15.00 -13.70
CA HIS A 113 20.35 -15.70 -12.43
C HIS A 113 21.50 -16.65 -12.09
N ILE A 114 22.38 -16.92 -13.05
CA ILE A 114 23.53 -17.84 -12.87
C ILE A 114 24.68 -17.16 -12.14
N PHE A 115 24.90 -15.85 -12.35
CA PHE A 115 26.04 -15.11 -11.78
C PHE A 115 25.82 -14.53 -10.37
N HIS A 116 24.63 -14.66 -9.78
CA HIS A 116 24.31 -14.09 -8.47
C HIS A 116 24.49 -15.06 -7.28
N HIS A 117 24.96 -16.30 -7.50
CA HIS A 117 25.26 -17.25 -6.42
C HIS A 117 26.69 -17.04 -5.87
N PRO A 118 26.90 -16.69 -4.59
CA PRO A 118 28.24 -16.53 -4.00
C PRO A 118 28.94 -17.87 -3.69
N THR A 119 28.27 -19.00 -3.88
CA THR A 119 28.74 -20.32 -3.45
C THR A 119 28.50 -21.36 -4.54
N GLY A 120 29.32 -21.33 -5.59
CA GLY A 120 29.25 -22.32 -6.65
C GLY A 120 30.48 -22.26 -7.51
N ASN A 121 31.50 -23.04 -7.14
CA ASN A 121 32.67 -23.28 -7.96
C ASN A 121 32.24 -24.17 -9.15
N ILE A 122 31.53 -23.61 -10.12
CA ILE A 122 31.12 -24.31 -11.33
C ILE A 122 32.18 -24.03 -12.39
N ASN A 123 33.26 -24.82 -12.33
CA ASN A 123 34.07 -25.10 -13.51
C ASN A 123 33.22 -25.93 -14.49
N SER A 124 32.36 -25.27 -15.25
CA SER A 124 31.81 -25.83 -16.48
C SER A 124 32.01 -24.81 -17.59
N SER A 125 32.93 -25.13 -18.47
CA SER A 125 33.14 -24.53 -19.78
C SER A 125 31.86 -24.60 -20.62
N ILE A 126 30.95 -23.67 -20.38
CA ILE A 126 29.94 -23.29 -21.35
C ILE A 126 30.33 -21.87 -21.74
N ASP A 127 30.91 -21.73 -22.93
CA ASP A 127 31.16 -20.43 -23.57
C ASP A 127 29.81 -19.76 -23.82
N PHE A 128 29.24 -19.14 -22.79
CA PHE A 128 28.22 -18.13 -22.97
C PHE A 128 28.96 -16.89 -23.47
N ASP A 129 28.86 -16.64 -24.76
CA ASP A 129 29.34 -15.44 -25.43
C ASP A 129 28.84 -14.21 -24.63
N GLU A 130 29.74 -13.57 -23.89
CA GLU A 130 29.50 -12.43 -23.00
C GLU A 130 28.96 -11.20 -23.76
N HIS A 131 28.87 -11.30 -25.10
CA HIS A 131 28.57 -10.22 -26.03
C HIS A 131 27.14 -10.17 -26.57
N ALA A 132 26.19 -10.97 -26.06
CA ALA A 132 24.81 -10.98 -26.59
C ALA A 132 23.69 -10.94 -25.54
N ALA A 133 23.99 -10.64 -24.27
CA ALA A 133 22.96 -10.39 -23.26
C ALA A 133 22.26 -9.04 -23.56
N PRO A 134 20.97 -9.01 -23.97
CA PRO A 134 20.27 -7.75 -24.11
C PRO A 134 20.05 -7.21 -22.69
N ASP A 135 20.89 -6.26 -22.29
CA ASP A 135 20.63 -5.47 -21.09
C ASP A 135 19.31 -4.75 -21.36
N HIS A 136 18.23 -5.19 -20.72
CA HIS A 136 16.87 -4.72 -21.01
C HIS A 136 16.51 -3.66 -19.97
N PRO A 137 16.57 -2.35 -20.30
CA PRO A 137 16.42 -1.28 -19.31
C PRO A 137 15.08 -1.33 -18.58
N ALA A 138 14.03 -1.85 -19.22
CA ALA A 138 12.74 -2.09 -18.57
C ALA A 138 12.80 -3.14 -17.45
N LEU A 139 13.50 -4.27 -17.65
CA LEU A 139 13.62 -5.32 -16.62
C LEU A 139 14.37 -4.80 -15.39
N SER A 140 15.49 -4.10 -15.62
CA SER A 140 16.27 -3.50 -14.54
C SER A 140 15.49 -2.38 -13.83
N GLY A 141 14.71 -1.59 -14.57
CA GLY A 141 13.79 -0.59 -14.03
C GLY A 141 12.71 -1.19 -13.14
N ILE A 142 12.03 -2.26 -13.59
CA ILE A 142 11.01 -2.96 -12.81
C ILE A 142 11.60 -3.56 -11.53
N LYS A 143 12.74 -4.26 -11.65
CA LYS A 143 13.46 -4.81 -10.49
C LYS A 143 13.81 -3.73 -9.48
N LYS A 144 14.31 -2.58 -9.95
CA LYS A 144 14.65 -1.43 -9.10
C LYS A 144 13.44 -0.84 -8.39
N ILE A 145 12.30 -0.72 -9.07
CA ILE A 145 11.05 -0.22 -8.46
C ILE A 145 10.60 -1.19 -7.37
N LEU A 146 10.47 -2.48 -7.69
CA LEU A 146 9.95 -3.49 -6.77
C LEU A 146 10.89 -3.78 -5.58
N SER A 147 12.18 -3.50 -5.74
CA SER A 147 13.21 -3.70 -4.70
C SER A 147 13.58 -2.41 -3.95
N ASN A 148 12.75 -1.36 -4.06
CA ASN A 148 13.04 -0.07 -3.42
C ASN A 148 12.71 -0.01 -1.91
N GLY A 149 12.21 -1.11 -1.34
CA GLY A 149 11.85 -1.22 0.09
C GLY A 149 10.51 -0.60 0.48
N GLN A 150 9.64 -0.25 -0.49
CA GLN A 150 8.32 0.34 -0.24
C GLN A 150 7.17 -0.66 -0.38
N PHE A 151 7.45 -1.95 -0.58
CA PHE A 151 6.43 -2.97 -0.77
C PHE A 151 6.34 -3.90 0.42
N TYR A 152 5.10 -4.18 0.85
CA TYR A 152 4.81 -4.95 2.06
C TYR A 152 3.72 -5.99 1.79
N PHE A 153 3.83 -7.15 2.43
CA PHE A 153 2.87 -8.25 2.34
C PHE A 153 2.78 -9.04 3.65
N SER A 154 1.66 -9.74 3.86
CA SER A 154 1.52 -10.72 4.94
C SER A 154 1.98 -12.10 4.46
N THR A 155 2.51 -12.93 5.37
CA THR A 155 2.83 -14.33 5.07
C THR A 155 1.63 -15.24 4.85
N THR A 156 0.43 -14.78 5.19
CA THR A 156 -0.80 -15.57 5.07
C THR A 156 -1.92 -14.76 4.39
N VAL A 157 -3.14 -15.27 4.44
CA VAL A 157 -4.35 -14.71 3.82
C VAL A 157 -4.76 -13.31 4.31
N THR A 158 -4.08 -12.71 5.30
CA THR A 158 -4.41 -11.34 5.72
C THR A 158 -4.16 -10.35 4.60
N ASP A 159 -5.23 -9.64 4.27
CA ASP A 159 -5.22 -8.56 3.30
C ASP A 159 -4.71 -7.24 3.93
N LEU A 160 -3.50 -6.84 3.57
CA LEU A 160 -2.93 -5.56 3.99
C LEU A 160 -3.51 -4.36 3.24
N SER A 161 -4.23 -4.58 2.13
CA SER A 161 -4.83 -3.51 1.33
C SER A 161 -6.12 -2.96 1.96
N SER A 162 -6.82 -3.78 2.74
CA SER A 162 -8.03 -3.38 3.48
C SER A 162 -7.74 -2.70 4.81
N ARG A 163 -8.72 -1.95 5.33
CA ARG A 163 -8.71 -1.40 6.70
C ARG A 163 -8.92 -2.50 7.75
N THR A 164 -8.50 -2.27 8.99
CA THR A 164 -8.70 -3.22 10.10
C THR A 164 -10.16 -3.54 10.30
N GLU A 165 -11.04 -2.54 10.27
CA GLU A 165 -12.50 -2.70 10.35
C GLU A 165 -13.03 -3.79 9.42
N HIS A 166 -12.63 -3.76 8.14
CA HIS A 166 -13.06 -4.77 7.15
C HIS A 166 -12.41 -6.13 7.38
N ARG A 167 -11.11 -6.15 7.76
CA ARG A 167 -10.41 -7.40 8.07
C ARG A 167 -11.05 -8.18 9.22
N VAL A 168 -11.46 -7.48 10.27
CA VAL A 168 -11.89 -8.11 11.53
C VAL A 168 -13.37 -8.47 11.56
N THR A 169 -14.20 -7.74 10.81
CA THR A 169 -15.66 -7.98 10.77
C THR A 169 -16.06 -8.99 9.69
N ALA A 170 -15.15 -9.32 8.76
CA ALA A 170 -15.43 -10.09 7.55
C ALA A 170 -16.56 -9.50 6.67
N GLU A 171 -16.99 -8.27 6.97
CA GLU A 171 -17.87 -7.49 6.12
C GLU A 171 -17.03 -6.96 4.95
N ASN A 172 -17.48 -7.23 3.72
CA ASN A 172 -16.80 -6.94 2.46
C ASN A 172 -15.65 -7.89 2.07
N ARG A 173 -16.02 -9.16 1.83
CA ARG A 173 -15.51 -9.90 0.67
C ARG A 173 -16.33 -9.60 -0.60
N SER A 174 -16.85 -8.38 -0.74
CA SER A 174 -17.59 -7.97 -1.93
C SER A 174 -16.61 -7.66 -3.06
N GLU A 175 -16.98 -7.99 -4.29
CA GLU A 175 -16.24 -7.75 -5.53
C GLU A 175 -16.14 -6.26 -5.90
N ASP A 176 -16.07 -5.37 -4.92
CA ASP A 176 -16.02 -3.94 -5.18
C ASP A 176 -14.61 -3.53 -5.62
N ASP A 177 -14.52 -2.82 -6.74
CA ASP A 177 -13.27 -2.41 -7.35
C ASP A 177 -12.51 -1.40 -6.46
N SER A 178 -13.21 -0.76 -5.51
CA SER A 178 -12.65 0.21 -4.55
C SER A 178 -11.50 -0.38 -3.72
N TYR A 179 -11.59 -1.65 -3.28
CA TYR A 179 -10.53 -2.35 -2.52
C TYR A 179 -9.24 -2.56 -3.32
N ARG A 180 -9.34 -2.64 -4.65
CA ARG A 180 -8.16 -2.83 -5.51
C ARG A 180 -7.28 -1.59 -5.58
N ARG A 181 -7.73 -0.43 -5.06
CA ARG A 181 -6.94 0.80 -5.02
C ARG A 181 -5.58 0.60 -4.34
N PHE A 182 -5.50 -0.25 -3.31
CA PHE A 182 -4.27 -0.48 -2.55
C PHE A 182 -3.61 -1.84 -2.83
N SER A 183 -4.26 -2.74 -3.59
CA SER A 183 -3.65 -3.96 -4.09
C SER A 183 -2.79 -3.65 -5.31
N TRP A 184 -1.51 -3.33 -5.07
CA TRP A 184 -0.64 -2.72 -6.07
C TRP A 184 -0.37 -3.64 -7.26
N ASN A 185 -0.10 -4.93 -7.01
CA ASN A 185 0.18 -5.92 -8.04
C ASN A 185 -1.06 -6.69 -8.51
N SER A 186 -2.28 -6.22 -8.21
CA SER A 186 -3.52 -6.87 -8.67
C SER A 186 -3.54 -7.10 -10.18
N PHE A 187 -3.04 -6.15 -10.97
CA PHE A 187 -2.94 -6.25 -12.43
C PHE A 187 -2.01 -7.39 -12.90
N MET A 188 -0.99 -7.74 -12.11
CA MET A 188 -0.05 -8.84 -12.40
C MET A 188 -0.64 -10.21 -12.04
N LEU A 189 -1.61 -10.22 -11.14
CA LEU A 189 -2.23 -11.44 -10.60
C LEU A 189 -3.49 -11.85 -11.36
N VAL A 190 -4.07 -11.03 -12.24
CA VAL A 190 -5.36 -11.29 -12.90
C VAL A 190 -5.50 -12.72 -13.43
N GLY A 191 -4.52 -13.21 -14.19
CA GLY A 191 -4.55 -14.56 -14.76
C GLY A 191 -4.43 -15.68 -13.72
N LEU A 192 -3.51 -15.53 -12.76
CA LEU A 192 -3.28 -16.52 -11.70
C LEU A 192 -4.41 -16.57 -10.68
N SER A 193 -4.98 -15.40 -10.37
CA SER A 193 -6.16 -15.28 -9.52
C SER A 193 -7.39 -15.87 -10.22
N GLY A 194 -7.55 -15.68 -11.53
CA GLY A 194 -8.59 -16.36 -12.30
C GLY A 194 -8.49 -17.89 -12.23
N PHE A 195 -7.27 -18.44 -12.33
CA PHE A 195 -7.01 -19.87 -12.12
C PHE A 195 -7.38 -20.32 -10.70
N GLN A 196 -6.90 -19.61 -9.68
CA GLN A 196 -7.19 -19.90 -8.26
C GLN A 196 -8.70 -19.92 -7.97
N HIS A 197 -9.45 -18.95 -8.50
CA HIS A 197 -10.91 -18.88 -8.33
C HIS A 197 -11.65 -19.99 -9.08
N GLY A 198 -11.08 -20.50 -10.18
CA GLY A 198 -11.61 -21.62 -10.93
C GLY A 198 -11.37 -22.99 -10.30
N LEU A 199 -10.51 -23.09 -9.27
CA LEU A 199 -10.28 -24.34 -8.56
C LEU A 199 -11.50 -24.77 -7.73
N PRO A 200 -11.76 -26.08 -7.58
CA PRO A 200 -12.71 -26.59 -6.60
C PRO A 200 -12.41 -26.05 -5.19
N ILE A 201 -13.45 -25.88 -4.36
CA ILE A 201 -13.33 -25.24 -3.03
C ILE A 201 -12.20 -25.84 -2.18
N GLU A 202 -12.09 -27.16 -2.11
CA GLU A 202 -11.06 -27.86 -1.34
C GLU A 202 -9.65 -27.60 -1.90
N SER A 203 -9.49 -27.68 -3.22
CA SER A 203 -8.21 -27.39 -3.89
C SER A 203 -7.81 -25.92 -3.73
N ARG A 204 -8.78 -24.99 -3.77
CA ARG A 204 -8.53 -23.57 -3.52
C ARG A 204 -8.06 -23.32 -2.08
N LEU A 205 -8.69 -23.95 -1.09
CA LEU A 205 -8.23 -23.86 0.31
C LEU A 205 -6.80 -24.39 0.47
N GLN A 206 -6.44 -25.47 -0.22
CA GLN A 206 -5.06 -25.96 -0.20
C GLN A 206 -4.09 -25.01 -0.91
N PHE A 207 -4.48 -24.46 -2.06
CA PHE A 207 -3.72 -23.47 -2.80
C PHE A 207 -3.43 -22.22 -1.95
N ASP A 208 -4.46 -21.68 -1.30
CA ASP A 208 -4.37 -20.48 -0.45
C ASP A 208 -3.42 -20.71 0.73
N ARG A 209 -3.43 -21.92 1.32
CA ARG A 209 -2.50 -22.30 2.40
C ARG A 209 -1.04 -22.34 1.96
N GLN A 210 -0.75 -22.55 0.66
CA GLN A 210 0.62 -22.60 0.17
C GLN A 210 1.24 -21.20 0.04
N ASN A 211 0.44 -20.14 -0.06
CA ASN A 211 0.90 -18.76 -0.28
C ASN A 211 1.82 -18.62 -1.52
N PHE A 212 1.50 -19.33 -2.60
CA PHE A 212 2.25 -19.21 -3.87
C PHE A 212 2.16 -17.83 -4.48
N LEU A 213 1.03 -17.15 -4.31
CA LEU A 213 0.79 -15.80 -4.79
C LEU A 213 0.96 -14.81 -3.64
N VAL A 214 1.62 -13.69 -3.93
CA VAL A 214 1.88 -12.63 -2.95
C VAL A 214 1.15 -11.37 -3.40
N SER A 215 0.19 -10.90 -2.61
CA SER A 215 -0.41 -9.58 -2.78
C SER A 215 0.41 -8.55 -2.00
N VAL A 216 0.81 -7.45 -2.64
CA VAL A 216 1.57 -6.38 -2.00
C VAL A 216 0.80 -5.06 -1.96
N ILE A 217 1.00 -4.32 -0.88
CA ILE A 217 0.72 -2.89 -0.83
C ILE A 217 2.01 -2.12 -1.10
N GLN A 218 1.89 -0.92 -1.66
CA GLN A 218 2.98 0.06 -1.70
C GLN A 218 2.77 1.10 -0.60
N GLY A 219 3.83 1.52 0.08
CA GLY A 219 3.79 2.60 1.07
C GLY A 219 4.68 2.30 2.27
N PHE A 220 4.09 2.19 3.46
CA PHE A 220 4.80 1.95 4.72
C PHE A 220 3.99 1.09 5.68
N VAL A 221 4.67 0.20 6.40
CA VAL A 221 4.10 -0.52 7.54
C VAL A 221 5.13 -0.59 8.66
N ALA A 222 4.71 -0.31 9.88
CA ALA A 222 5.48 -0.55 11.09
C ALA A 222 4.58 -1.09 12.21
N THR A 223 5.11 -2.03 12.98
CA THR A 223 4.42 -2.60 14.14
C THR A 223 5.37 -2.66 15.32
N TYR A 224 4.90 -2.18 16.46
CA TYR A 224 5.65 -2.14 17.72
C TYR A 224 4.80 -2.74 18.84
N GLU A 225 5.40 -3.62 19.64
CA GLU A 225 4.84 -4.06 20.91
C GLU A 225 5.47 -3.25 22.05
N LEU A 226 4.62 -2.67 22.89
CA LEU A 226 4.99 -1.78 23.97
C LEU A 226 4.41 -2.31 25.28
N LYS A 227 5.16 -2.15 26.37
CA LYS A 227 4.73 -2.48 27.74
C LYS A 227 4.80 -1.23 28.59
N LEU A 228 3.66 -0.79 29.11
CA LEU A 228 3.61 0.31 30.06
C LEU A 228 3.71 -0.23 31.48
N PRO A 229 4.35 0.52 32.39
CA PRO A 229 4.26 0.22 33.81
C PRO A 229 2.78 0.25 34.25
N PRO A 230 2.42 -0.53 35.29
CA PRO A 230 1.07 -0.47 35.85
C PRO A 230 0.72 0.96 36.30
N PRO A 231 -0.56 1.36 36.17
CA PRO A 231 -1.00 2.67 36.65
C PRO A 231 -0.71 2.81 38.16
N PRO A 232 -0.44 4.04 38.66
CA PRO A 232 -0.22 4.25 40.08
C PRO A 232 -1.45 3.81 40.88
N PRO A 233 -1.28 3.16 42.05
CA PRO A 233 -2.39 2.64 42.83
C PRO A 233 -3.36 3.77 43.19
N SER A 234 -4.63 3.60 42.83
CA SER A 234 -5.71 4.51 43.20
C SER A 234 -5.85 4.55 44.72
N THR A 235 -5.68 5.73 45.33
CA THR A 235 -5.84 5.95 46.78
C THR A 235 -7.28 5.85 47.28
N ALA A 236 -8.21 5.44 46.42
CA ALA A 236 -9.63 5.30 46.73
C ALA A 236 -10.01 3.81 46.76
N ASN A 237 -10.16 3.31 47.99
CA ASN A 237 -10.81 2.07 48.42
C ASN A 237 -10.04 0.76 48.20
N ASP A 238 -9.84 0.05 49.31
CA ASP A 238 -9.39 -1.35 49.42
C ASP A 238 -10.41 -2.31 48.78
N ASP A 239 -10.51 -2.31 47.44
CA ASP A 239 -11.26 -3.32 46.71
C ASP A 239 -10.33 -4.50 46.34
N PRO A 240 -10.61 -5.74 46.77
CA PRO A 240 -9.80 -6.92 46.44
C PRO A 240 -9.77 -7.28 44.94
N LEU A 241 -10.53 -6.60 44.06
CA LEU A 241 -10.34 -6.69 42.60
C LEU A 241 -9.14 -5.88 42.06
N ASN A 242 -8.48 -5.08 42.91
CA ASN A 242 -7.40 -4.18 42.51
C ASN A 242 -6.04 -4.90 42.24
N ASP A 243 -5.95 -6.20 42.55
CA ASP A 243 -4.75 -7.01 42.25
C ASP A 243 -4.50 -7.20 40.73
N GLN A 244 -5.50 -6.95 39.87
CA GLN A 244 -5.32 -6.94 38.41
C GLN A 244 -4.70 -5.63 37.87
N LEU A 245 -4.62 -4.56 38.67
CA LEU A 245 -4.06 -3.26 38.27
C LEU A 245 -2.53 -3.16 38.47
N ASN A 246 -1.90 -4.23 38.98
CA ASN A 246 -0.44 -4.31 39.17
C ASN A 246 0.32 -4.93 37.99
N GLU A 247 -0.37 -5.40 36.94
CA GLU A 247 0.27 -5.99 35.76
C GLU A 247 0.63 -4.92 34.71
N PRO A 248 1.78 -5.03 34.03
CA PRO A 248 2.14 -4.14 32.94
C PRO A 248 1.12 -4.21 31.80
N ILE A 249 0.59 -3.05 31.39
CA ILE A 249 -0.31 -2.98 30.24
C ILE A 249 0.52 -3.20 28.98
N SER A 250 0.30 -4.33 28.33
CA SER A 250 0.90 -4.62 27.02
C SER A 250 -0.04 -4.15 25.93
N PHE A 251 0.48 -3.39 24.96
CA PHE A 251 -0.27 -2.98 23.79
C PHE A 251 0.62 -3.01 22.55
N SER A 252 0.00 -3.14 21.39
CA SER A 252 0.68 -3.04 20.10
C SER A 252 0.17 -1.83 19.34
N ILE A 253 1.07 -1.12 18.66
CA ILE A 253 0.74 -0.10 17.68
C ILE A 253 1.18 -0.61 16.32
N SER A 254 0.29 -0.58 15.34
CA SER A 254 0.64 -0.77 13.93
C SER A 254 0.23 0.45 13.11
N LEU A 255 1.18 1.04 12.39
CA LEU A 255 0.95 2.13 11.45
C LEU A 255 1.02 1.57 10.02
N PHE A 256 -0.03 1.81 9.26
CA PHE A 256 -0.11 1.52 7.83
C PHE A 256 -0.18 2.83 7.06
N SER A 257 0.53 2.91 5.94
CA SER A 257 0.36 3.94 4.93
C SER A 257 0.30 3.23 3.58
N ARG A 258 -0.84 3.29 2.91
CA ARG A 258 -1.14 2.60 1.65
C ARG A 258 -1.20 3.62 0.53
N LEU A 259 -0.31 3.52 -0.45
CA LEU A 259 -0.31 4.36 -1.65
C LEU A 259 -1.22 3.76 -2.72
N GLY A 260 -2.17 4.55 -3.20
CA GLY A 260 -3.12 4.13 -4.23
C GLY A 260 -2.48 3.93 -5.61
N SER A 261 -2.85 2.84 -6.29
CA SER A 261 -2.29 2.45 -7.60
C SER A 261 -3.03 3.04 -8.81
N ARG A 262 -4.31 3.44 -8.65
CA ARG A 262 -5.19 3.87 -9.76
C ARG A 262 -4.67 5.06 -10.57
N ARG A 263 -3.88 5.95 -9.96
CA ARG A 263 -3.21 7.06 -10.65
C ARG A 263 -1.72 7.12 -10.30
N ALA A 264 -1.04 6.02 -10.62
CA ALA A 264 0.40 5.91 -10.43
C ALA A 264 1.18 6.79 -11.41
N GLY A 265 2.24 7.42 -10.90
CA GLY A 265 3.27 8.05 -11.72
C GLY A 265 4.24 8.86 -10.87
N THR A 266 5.29 9.38 -11.50
CA THR A 266 6.32 10.09 -10.76
C THR A 266 5.77 11.41 -10.24
N ARG A 267 6.11 11.72 -8.98
CA ARG A 267 5.64 12.88 -8.23
C ARG A 267 5.76 14.22 -8.96
N PHE A 268 6.75 14.37 -9.85
CA PHE A 268 6.97 15.60 -10.60
C PHE A 268 6.18 15.67 -11.91
N ASN A 269 5.68 14.53 -12.40
CA ASN A 269 4.97 14.43 -13.67
C ASN A 269 3.46 14.32 -13.51
N ILE A 270 2.96 13.74 -12.41
CA ILE A 270 1.51 13.54 -12.22
C ILE A 270 1.01 14.30 -11.00
N ARG A 271 0.09 15.24 -11.25
CA ARG A 271 -0.60 16.06 -10.25
C ARG A 271 -2.09 16.14 -10.54
N GLY A 272 -2.87 16.50 -9.52
CA GLY A 272 -4.29 16.80 -9.69
C GLY A 272 -5.19 15.57 -9.74
N ILE A 273 -6.21 15.65 -10.59
CA ILE A 273 -7.18 14.59 -10.90
C ILE A 273 -7.03 14.11 -12.35
N ASP A 274 -7.43 12.88 -12.67
CA ASP A 274 -7.68 12.41 -14.04
C ASP A 274 -9.17 12.41 -14.39
N ASP A 275 -9.49 11.98 -15.61
CA ASP A 275 -10.87 11.90 -16.10
C ASP A 275 -11.72 10.88 -15.34
N ASP A 276 -11.11 9.84 -14.77
CA ASP A 276 -11.81 8.81 -14.01
C ASP A 276 -12.08 9.21 -12.55
N GLY A 277 -11.61 10.39 -12.13
CA GLY A 277 -11.78 10.89 -10.77
C GLY A 277 -10.70 10.43 -9.80
N ASN A 278 -9.61 9.84 -10.29
CA ASN A 278 -8.49 9.46 -9.44
C ASN A 278 -7.54 10.64 -9.23
N VAL A 279 -7.13 10.86 -7.98
CA VAL A 279 -6.13 11.88 -7.64
C VAL A 279 -4.74 11.27 -7.52
N ALA A 280 -3.72 12.05 -7.90
CA ALA A 280 -2.34 11.62 -7.75
C ALA A 280 -1.92 11.60 -6.27
N ASN A 281 -0.97 10.73 -5.92
CA ASN A 281 -0.45 10.57 -4.56
C ASN A 281 -1.55 10.34 -3.50
N PHE A 282 -2.59 9.58 -3.85
CA PHE A 282 -3.62 9.19 -2.90
C PHE A 282 -3.05 8.21 -1.88
N VAL A 283 -3.15 8.54 -0.60
CA VAL A 283 -2.64 7.72 0.50
C VAL A 283 -3.73 7.54 1.54
N GLU A 284 -3.91 6.31 2.02
CA GLU A 284 -4.66 6.02 3.24
C GLU A 284 -3.68 5.65 4.35
N SER A 285 -3.73 6.39 5.45
CA SER A 285 -2.97 6.11 6.65
C SER A 285 -3.91 5.56 7.72
N GLU A 286 -3.59 4.41 8.26
CA GLU A 286 -4.36 3.77 9.33
C GLU A 286 -3.44 3.53 10.51
N THR A 287 -3.88 3.91 11.71
CA THR A 287 -3.25 3.37 12.91
C THR A 287 -4.17 2.46 13.67
N LEU A 288 -3.65 1.28 13.94
CA LEU A 288 -4.23 0.25 14.78
C LEU A 288 -3.51 0.22 16.13
N ILE A 289 -4.29 0.28 17.21
CA ILE A 289 -3.84 -0.03 18.56
C ILE A 289 -4.59 -1.26 19.06
N VAL A 290 -3.88 -2.24 19.59
CA VAL A 290 -4.47 -3.40 20.25
C VAL A 290 -3.94 -3.50 21.68
N SER A 291 -4.84 -3.51 22.67
CA SER A 291 -4.49 -3.65 24.08
C SER A 291 -5.44 -4.63 24.77
N GLY A 292 -4.91 -5.79 25.17
CA GLY A 292 -5.73 -6.89 25.67
C GLY A 292 -6.77 -7.33 24.65
N SER A 293 -8.04 -7.27 25.03
CA SER A 293 -9.18 -7.53 24.15
C SER A 293 -9.61 -6.34 23.31
N ASN A 294 -9.07 -5.13 23.54
CA ASN A 294 -9.57 -3.92 22.87
C ASN A 294 -8.79 -3.62 21.61
N LEU A 295 -9.51 -3.31 20.53
CA LEU A 295 -9.00 -2.87 19.25
C LEU A 295 -9.48 -1.46 18.98
N PHE A 296 -8.55 -0.60 18.60
CA PHE A 296 -8.80 0.75 18.12
C PHE A 296 -8.18 0.89 16.73
N SER A 297 -8.92 1.41 15.76
CA SER A 297 -8.36 1.85 14.49
C SER A 297 -8.86 3.23 14.10
N PHE A 298 -7.95 4.04 13.59
CA PHE A 298 -8.27 5.36 13.03
C PHE A 298 -7.61 5.55 11.67
N VAL A 299 -8.42 6.00 10.71
CA VAL A 299 -8.04 6.15 9.32
C VAL A 299 -8.08 7.61 8.91
N GLN A 300 -7.09 8.01 8.12
CA GLN A 300 -7.01 9.33 7.49
C GLN A 300 -6.59 9.16 6.04
N ILE A 301 -6.99 10.10 5.19
CA ILE A 301 -6.59 10.09 3.79
C ILE A 301 -5.88 11.37 3.40
N ARG A 302 -5.03 11.25 2.39
CA ARG A 302 -4.33 12.37 1.78
C ARG A 302 -4.32 12.19 0.27
N GLY A 303 -4.30 13.30 -0.46
CA GLY A 303 -4.14 13.24 -1.90
C GLY A 303 -3.83 14.60 -2.52
N SER A 304 -3.58 14.60 -3.82
CA SER A 304 -3.54 15.83 -4.60
C SER A 304 -4.92 16.52 -4.56
N VAL A 305 -4.89 17.84 -4.73
CA VAL A 305 -6.10 18.65 -4.95
C VAL A 305 -6.86 18.07 -6.14
N PRO A 306 -8.18 17.79 -6.05
CA PRO A 306 -8.94 17.08 -7.09
C PRO A 306 -9.31 18.00 -8.26
N LEU A 307 -8.33 18.70 -8.82
CA LEU A 307 -8.48 19.61 -9.95
C LEU A 307 -7.49 19.22 -11.05
N PHE A 308 -7.79 19.57 -12.30
CA PHE A 308 -6.82 19.45 -13.37
C PHE A 308 -5.85 20.63 -13.30
N PHE A 309 -4.62 20.36 -12.89
CA PHE A 309 -3.58 21.37 -12.79
C PHE A 309 -2.19 20.81 -13.08
N GLU A 310 -1.30 21.70 -13.50
CA GLU A 310 0.11 21.42 -13.72
C GLU A 310 0.98 22.41 -12.94
N GLN A 311 2.24 22.04 -12.72
CA GLN A 311 3.22 22.88 -12.07
C GLN A 311 4.49 22.91 -12.91
N SER A 312 4.70 24.02 -13.62
CA SER A 312 5.91 24.21 -14.42
C SER A 312 7.09 24.60 -13.51
N GLY A 313 8.27 24.04 -13.78
CA GLY A 313 9.52 24.34 -13.05
C GLY A 313 10.07 23.22 -12.15
N THR A 314 9.47 22.03 -12.17
CA THR A 314 9.86 20.87 -11.33
C THR A 314 11.04 20.04 -11.85
N GLY A 315 11.63 20.41 -12.99
CA GLY A 315 12.85 19.81 -13.54
C GLY A 315 14.07 20.71 -13.31
N MET A 316 15.28 20.15 -13.34
CA MET A 316 16.61 20.79 -13.15
C MET A 316 16.96 21.93 -14.15
N THR A 317 16.02 22.80 -14.48
CA THR A 317 16.20 23.91 -15.43
C THR A 317 16.83 25.14 -14.75
N ASN A 318 17.18 25.06 -13.47
CA ASN A 318 17.89 26.12 -12.75
C ASN A 318 19.41 26.17 -13.03
N VAL A 319 19.94 25.36 -13.96
CA VAL A 319 21.39 25.30 -14.21
C VAL A 319 21.84 26.25 -15.33
N ILE A 320 20.95 26.85 -16.13
CA ILE A 320 21.37 27.80 -17.17
C ILE A 320 20.66 29.14 -16.99
N GLY A 321 21.33 30.04 -16.27
CA GLY A 321 21.11 31.49 -16.39
C GLY A 321 20.41 32.15 -15.20
N GLY A 322 21.15 32.45 -14.14
CA GLY A 322 21.21 33.76 -13.47
C GLY A 322 19.94 34.49 -12.99
N LEU A 323 18.74 33.93 -13.08
CA LEU A 323 17.49 34.55 -12.64
C LEU A 323 16.86 33.70 -11.53
N SER A 324 17.46 33.78 -10.33
CA SER A 324 16.87 33.26 -9.11
C SER A 324 15.60 34.06 -8.75
N GLY A 325 14.41 33.55 -9.10
CA GLY A 325 13.17 34.20 -8.68
C GLY A 325 11.86 33.67 -9.25
N GLN A 326 11.84 32.91 -10.35
CA GLN A 326 10.58 32.35 -10.85
C GLN A 326 10.26 31.03 -10.12
N GLY A 327 9.47 31.16 -9.05
CA GLY A 327 8.89 30.05 -8.32
C GLY A 327 8.03 29.14 -9.21
N HIS A 328 7.84 27.91 -8.75
CA HIS A 328 6.97 26.93 -9.40
C HIS A 328 5.60 27.55 -9.75
N ARG A 329 5.26 27.59 -11.04
CA ARG A 329 4.01 28.20 -11.50
C ARG A 329 2.93 27.13 -11.62
N THR A 330 2.00 27.17 -10.68
CA THR A 330 0.83 26.28 -10.63
C THR A 330 -0.30 26.87 -11.46
N GLN A 331 -0.87 26.08 -12.37
CA GLN A 331 -1.96 26.52 -13.24
C GLN A 331 -3.01 25.44 -13.42
N LEU A 332 -4.28 25.86 -13.42
CA LEU A 332 -5.39 25.02 -13.83
C LEU A 332 -5.31 24.76 -15.34
N THR A 333 -5.40 23.50 -15.74
CA THR A 333 -5.33 23.08 -17.14
C THR A 333 -6.70 22.89 -17.77
N ARG A 334 -7.78 22.89 -16.96
CA ARG A 334 -9.16 22.80 -17.44
C ARG A 334 -10.06 23.81 -16.74
N THR A 335 -11.15 24.18 -17.40
CA THR A 335 -12.17 25.06 -16.83
C THR A 335 -12.94 24.35 -15.71
N GLY A 336 -13.61 25.12 -14.84
CA GLY A 336 -14.43 24.55 -13.78
C GLY A 336 -15.50 23.57 -14.30
N ILE A 337 -16.19 23.94 -15.38
CA ILE A 337 -17.23 23.09 -16.02
C ILE A 337 -16.63 21.76 -16.49
N ALA A 338 -15.46 21.79 -17.14
CA ALA A 338 -14.78 20.59 -17.60
C ALA A 338 -14.18 19.74 -16.47
N THR A 339 -13.95 20.33 -15.30
CA THR A 339 -13.41 19.64 -14.11
C THR A 339 -14.51 18.97 -13.28
N GLN A 340 -15.73 19.52 -13.30
CA GLN A 340 -16.83 19.10 -12.44
C GLN A 340 -17.16 17.60 -12.51
N PRO A 341 -17.25 16.95 -13.69
CA PRO A 341 -17.62 15.53 -13.76
C PRO A 341 -16.60 14.61 -13.08
N ALA A 342 -15.30 14.87 -13.27
CA ALA A 342 -14.25 14.10 -12.60
C ALA A 342 -14.24 14.37 -11.09
N PHE A 343 -14.47 15.63 -10.70
CA PHE A 343 -14.58 16.04 -9.30
C PHE A 343 -15.73 15.33 -8.57
N GLU A 344 -16.90 15.23 -9.21
CA GLU A 344 -18.06 14.51 -8.67
C GLU A 344 -17.78 13.01 -8.54
N ARG A 345 -17.21 12.37 -9.58
CA ARG A 345 -16.79 10.96 -9.51
C ARG A 345 -15.84 10.70 -8.35
N HIS A 346 -14.89 11.61 -8.14
CA HIS A 346 -13.91 11.49 -7.07
C HIS A 346 -14.57 11.49 -5.68
N PHE A 347 -15.47 12.44 -5.40
CA PHE A 347 -16.14 12.48 -4.10
C PHE A 347 -17.18 11.39 -3.94
N GLU A 348 -17.80 10.92 -5.02
CA GLU A 348 -18.67 9.75 -4.98
C GLU A 348 -17.89 8.48 -4.60
N ASP A 349 -16.73 8.24 -5.21
CA ASP A 349 -15.84 7.12 -4.83
C ASP A 349 -15.35 7.23 -3.37
N LEU A 350 -15.08 8.45 -2.88
CA LEU A 350 -14.73 8.65 -1.47
C LEU A 350 -15.92 8.37 -0.54
N LEU A 351 -17.12 8.87 -0.86
CA LEU A 351 -18.30 8.71 0.00
C LEU A 351 -18.85 7.27 0.01
N GLN A 352 -18.49 6.46 -0.99
CA GLN A 352 -18.73 5.01 -0.94
C GLN A 352 -17.84 4.30 0.09
N GLN A 353 -16.64 4.82 0.36
CA GLN A 353 -15.65 4.20 1.26
C GLN A 353 -15.65 4.80 2.67
N TYR A 354 -15.96 6.08 2.78
CA TYR A 354 -15.92 6.87 4.01
C TYR A 354 -17.26 7.60 4.16
N PRO A 355 -18.01 7.41 5.27
CA PRO A 355 -19.37 7.95 5.38
C PRO A 355 -19.44 9.49 5.30
N SER A 356 -18.38 10.18 5.70
CA SER A 356 -18.21 11.62 5.51
C SER A 356 -16.75 11.98 5.26
N VAL A 357 -16.50 13.13 4.61
CA VAL A 357 -15.15 13.60 4.25
C VAL A 357 -14.96 15.03 4.73
N HIS A 358 -14.08 15.21 5.71
CA HIS A 358 -13.68 16.53 6.19
C HIS A 358 -12.31 16.93 5.63
N ILE A 359 -12.32 17.88 4.70
CA ILE A 359 -11.13 18.30 3.97
C ILE A 359 -10.32 19.31 4.78
N ILE A 360 -9.04 19.04 5.01
CA ILE A 360 -8.08 19.98 5.56
C ILE A 360 -7.21 20.48 4.40
N ASN A 361 -7.47 21.71 3.96
CA ASN A 361 -6.73 22.34 2.87
C ASN A 361 -5.52 23.11 3.42
N LEU A 362 -4.31 22.58 3.21
CA LEU A 362 -3.06 23.15 3.74
C LEU A 362 -2.42 24.24 2.87
N LEU A 363 -3.01 24.52 1.71
CA LEU A 363 -2.48 25.45 0.73
C LEU A 363 -2.33 26.87 1.29
N SER A 364 -1.29 27.60 0.87
CA SER A 364 -1.06 28.96 1.32
C SER A 364 -1.95 29.98 0.63
N ASN A 365 -2.44 30.96 1.41
CA ASN A 365 -3.11 32.15 0.90
C ASN A 365 -2.13 33.18 0.31
N SER A 366 -0.86 33.09 0.69
CA SER A 366 0.17 34.06 0.27
C SER A 366 0.80 33.73 -1.08
N ARG A 367 0.64 32.49 -1.57
CA ARG A 367 1.19 32.02 -2.84
C ARG A 367 0.08 31.99 -3.88
N GLU A 368 0.21 32.79 -4.94
CA GLU A 368 -0.84 33.00 -5.94
C GLU A 368 -1.37 31.68 -6.54
N GLY A 369 -0.49 30.75 -6.90
CA GLY A 369 -0.89 29.45 -7.47
C GLY A 369 -1.66 28.56 -6.49
N GLU A 370 -1.28 28.56 -5.21
CA GLU A 370 -1.96 27.79 -4.15
C GLU A 370 -3.31 28.42 -3.76
N CYS A 371 -3.37 29.76 -3.74
CA CYS A 371 -4.61 30.51 -3.52
C CYS A 371 -5.60 30.26 -4.66
N SER A 372 -5.15 30.31 -5.91
CA SER A 372 -5.98 30.02 -7.10
C SER A 372 -6.56 28.61 -7.06
N LEU A 373 -5.76 27.60 -6.71
CA LEU A 373 -6.24 26.23 -6.51
C LEU A 373 -7.26 26.13 -5.38
N SER A 374 -7.01 26.78 -4.25
CA SER A 374 -7.94 26.77 -3.10
C SER A 374 -9.29 27.36 -3.47
N GLN A 375 -9.30 28.49 -4.19
CA GLN A 375 -10.53 29.13 -4.66
C GLN A 375 -11.28 28.25 -5.67
N ALA A 376 -10.58 27.66 -6.63
CA ALA A 376 -11.17 26.76 -7.61
C ALA A 376 -11.78 25.51 -6.93
N TYR A 377 -11.09 24.95 -5.94
CA TYR A 377 -11.59 23.82 -5.16
C TYR A 377 -12.87 24.20 -4.39
N GLN A 378 -12.88 25.34 -3.69
CA GLN A 378 -14.09 25.86 -3.03
C GLN A 378 -15.26 26.03 -4.01
N GLN A 379 -15.00 26.52 -5.21
CA GLN A 379 -16.04 26.67 -6.24
C GLN A 379 -16.58 25.31 -6.68
N ARG A 380 -15.74 24.28 -6.85
CA ARG A 380 -16.21 22.93 -7.20
C ARG A 380 -17.01 22.29 -6.06
N LEU A 381 -16.59 22.47 -4.81
CA LEU A 381 -17.34 22.00 -3.63
C LEU A 381 -18.73 22.64 -3.53
N LYS A 382 -18.85 23.94 -3.82
CA LYS A 382 -20.15 24.63 -3.86
C LYS A 382 -21.10 24.06 -4.92
N VAL A 383 -20.56 23.60 -6.05
CA VAL A 383 -21.35 22.96 -7.12
C VAL A 383 -21.69 21.51 -6.75
N LEU A 384 -20.77 20.79 -6.10
CA LEU A 384 -21.01 19.44 -5.58
C LEU A 384 -22.17 19.44 -4.56
N ALA A 385 -22.23 20.45 -3.68
CA ALA A 385 -23.34 20.69 -2.74
C ALA A 385 -23.75 19.45 -1.94
N ARG A 386 -22.76 18.76 -1.35
CA ARG A 386 -22.94 17.59 -0.48
C ARG A 386 -22.63 17.98 0.96
N ASP A 387 -23.55 17.71 1.88
CA ASP A 387 -23.40 18.05 3.31
C ASP A 387 -22.36 17.15 3.99
N GLU A 388 -22.14 15.95 3.45
CA GLU A 388 -21.16 14.97 3.92
C GLU A 388 -19.71 15.38 3.58
N VAL A 389 -19.52 16.43 2.76
CA VAL A 389 -18.22 16.93 2.34
C VAL A 389 -18.01 18.36 2.80
N GLN A 390 -17.15 18.54 3.79
CA GLN A 390 -16.81 19.86 4.33
C GLN A 390 -15.35 20.19 4.11
N MET A 391 -15.00 21.48 4.14
CA MET A 391 -13.61 21.90 4.03
C MET A 391 -13.25 23.00 5.02
N ALA A 392 -12.22 22.73 5.81
CA ALA A 392 -11.49 23.71 6.59
C ALA A 392 -10.22 24.12 5.84
N HIS A 393 -9.93 25.43 5.84
CA HIS A 393 -8.68 25.94 5.30
C HIS A 393 -7.69 26.23 6.42
N PHE A 394 -6.49 25.66 6.33
CA PHE A 394 -5.45 25.75 7.34
C PHE A 394 -4.10 26.06 6.68
N ASP A 395 -3.79 27.34 6.46
CA ASP A 395 -2.53 27.77 5.85
C ASP A 395 -1.33 27.35 6.73
N LEU A 396 -0.72 26.20 6.42
CA LEU A 396 0.34 25.62 7.23
C LEU A 396 1.57 26.54 7.31
N HIS A 397 1.90 27.24 6.22
CA HIS A 397 3.05 28.15 6.18
C HIS A 397 2.88 29.35 7.12
N GLN A 398 1.66 29.87 7.25
CA GLN A 398 1.36 30.92 8.21
C GLN A 398 1.37 30.39 9.65
N ARG A 399 0.77 29.22 9.86
CA ARG A 399 0.55 28.62 11.20
C ARG A 399 1.85 28.12 11.83
N ALA A 400 2.74 27.51 11.05
CA ALA A 400 4.04 27.04 11.51
C ALA A 400 4.97 28.17 12.01
N LYS A 401 4.85 29.38 11.45
CA LYS A 401 5.65 30.54 11.89
C LYS A 401 5.34 31.00 13.32
N ALA A 402 4.16 30.68 13.85
CA ALA A 402 3.68 31.19 15.13
C ALA A 402 4.15 30.40 16.35
N GLY A 403 4.72 29.21 16.17
CA GLY A 403 5.14 28.38 17.31
C GLY A 403 5.75 27.03 16.94
N GLY A 404 6.24 26.87 15.70
CA GLY A 404 6.74 25.59 15.21
C GLY A 404 5.66 24.49 15.24
N LEU A 405 6.11 23.26 15.45
CA LEU A 405 5.27 22.06 15.38
C LEU A 405 4.24 21.96 16.50
N ASP A 406 4.66 22.18 17.74
CA ASP A 406 3.76 22.13 18.90
C ASP A 406 2.68 23.21 18.81
N GLY A 407 3.03 24.38 18.25
CA GLY A 407 2.07 25.43 17.92
C GLY A 407 1.04 24.98 16.89
N VAL A 408 1.45 24.32 15.81
CA VAL A 408 0.54 23.78 14.78
C VAL A 408 -0.40 22.74 15.38
N ARG A 409 0.12 21.81 16.18
CA ARG A 409 -0.68 20.81 16.88
C ARG A 409 -1.76 21.48 17.75
N GLN A 410 -1.35 22.37 18.65
CA GLN A 410 -2.29 23.07 19.53
C GLN A 410 -3.34 23.89 18.75
N GLN A 411 -2.94 24.48 17.61
CA GLN A 411 -3.85 25.21 16.73
C GLN A 411 -4.86 24.30 16.05
N LEU A 412 -4.46 23.12 15.56
CA LEU A 412 -5.38 22.12 15.01
C LEU A 412 -6.39 21.67 16.06
N LYS A 413 -5.92 21.38 17.28
CA LYS A 413 -6.78 20.99 18.41
C LYS A 413 -7.85 22.04 18.73
N ASN A 414 -7.45 23.31 18.72
CA ASN A 414 -8.31 24.43 19.11
C ASN A 414 -9.15 24.98 17.94
N ASP A 415 -8.90 24.54 16.70
CA ASP A 415 -9.66 24.99 15.54
C ASP A 415 -11.03 24.31 15.54
N LEU A 416 -12.10 25.10 15.66
CA LEU A 416 -13.46 24.59 15.73
C LEU A 416 -13.87 23.79 14.48
N MET A 417 -13.29 24.12 13.33
CA MET A 417 -13.59 23.45 12.07
C MET A 417 -12.73 22.21 11.86
N ILE A 418 -11.68 21.97 12.66
CA ILE A 418 -10.82 20.79 12.54
C ILE A 418 -10.88 19.97 13.83
N GLY A 419 -10.35 20.49 14.92
CA GLY A 419 -10.36 19.83 16.24
C GLY A 419 -11.79 19.57 16.74
N GLY A 420 -12.71 20.50 16.51
CA GLY A 420 -14.13 20.32 16.84
C GLY A 420 -14.86 19.24 16.02
N GLN A 421 -14.23 18.70 14.98
CA GLN A 421 -14.81 17.66 14.13
C GLN A 421 -14.30 16.25 14.46
N ILE A 422 -13.30 16.12 15.33
CA ILE A 422 -12.67 14.82 15.66
C ILE A 422 -13.71 13.84 16.22
N GLU A 423 -14.51 14.26 17.18
CA GLU A 423 -15.56 13.42 17.78
C GLU A 423 -16.60 12.97 16.74
N GLN A 424 -16.93 13.83 15.77
CA GLN A 424 -17.86 13.51 14.69
C GLN A 424 -17.27 12.53 13.68
N MET A 425 -15.96 12.57 13.42
CA MET A 425 -15.32 11.57 12.55
C MET A 425 -15.31 10.19 13.20
N GLY A 426 -15.28 10.13 14.54
CA GLY A 426 -15.28 8.89 15.31
C GLY A 426 -14.02 8.05 15.08
N SER A 427 -14.06 6.81 15.56
CA SER A 427 -13.01 5.80 15.36
C SER A 427 -13.62 4.41 15.34
N PHE A 428 -12.90 3.46 14.76
CA PHE A 428 -13.29 2.07 14.84
C PHE A 428 -12.86 1.50 16.19
N LEU A 429 -13.82 1.02 16.98
CA LEU A 429 -13.60 0.34 18.25
C LEU A 429 -14.23 -1.04 18.20
N ALA A 430 -13.48 -2.04 18.64
CA ALA A 430 -14.00 -3.39 18.81
C ALA A 430 -13.40 -4.06 20.04
N SER A 431 -14.14 -5.02 20.60
CA SER A 431 -13.65 -5.91 21.65
C SER A 431 -13.52 -7.33 21.10
N MET A 432 -12.49 -8.03 21.53
CA MET A 432 -12.18 -9.40 21.15
C MET A 432 -12.40 -10.33 22.34
N SER A 433 -13.28 -11.32 22.17
CA SER A 433 -13.51 -12.35 23.17
C SER A 433 -12.29 -13.28 23.29
N PRO A 434 -12.16 -14.03 24.41
CA PRO A 434 -11.13 -15.05 24.56
C PRO A 434 -11.15 -16.13 23.45
N GLU A 435 -12.32 -16.37 22.85
CA GLU A 435 -12.53 -17.30 21.73
C GLU A 435 -12.19 -16.68 20.36
N GLY A 436 -11.72 -15.43 20.33
CA GLY A 436 -11.34 -14.70 19.11
C GLY A 436 -12.52 -14.09 18.35
N GLN A 437 -13.72 -14.05 18.93
CA GLN A 437 -14.86 -13.36 18.32
C GLN A 437 -14.72 -11.85 18.50
N ILE A 438 -15.03 -11.10 17.46
CA ILE A 438 -14.88 -9.64 17.45
C ILE A 438 -16.26 -9.00 17.50
N GLU A 439 -16.50 -8.21 18.55
CA GLU A 439 -17.70 -7.41 18.76
C GLU A 439 -17.38 -5.95 18.44
N VAL A 440 -18.03 -5.41 17.41
CA VAL A 440 -17.87 -4.00 17.02
C VAL A 440 -18.60 -3.11 18.03
N VAL A 441 -17.89 -2.17 18.64
CA VAL A 441 -18.44 -1.17 19.55
C VAL A 441 -18.82 0.09 18.79
N THR A 442 -17.92 0.62 17.97
CA THR A 442 -18.16 1.78 17.10
C THR A 442 -17.46 1.64 15.76
N ARG A 443 -17.96 2.37 14.76
CA ARG A 443 -17.31 2.54 13.46
C ARG A 443 -16.87 3.98 13.30
N GLN A 444 -15.93 4.19 12.37
CA GLN A 444 -15.50 5.53 12.02
C GLN A 444 -16.52 6.15 11.04
N ASP A 445 -17.14 7.24 11.44
CA ASP A 445 -18.24 7.92 10.73
C ASP A 445 -17.75 8.98 9.72
N GLY A 446 -16.44 9.25 9.68
CA GLY A 446 -15.88 10.20 8.75
C GLY A 446 -14.37 10.13 8.62
N VAL A 447 -13.83 10.73 7.58
CA VAL A 447 -12.38 10.76 7.34
C VAL A 447 -11.88 12.18 7.16
N PHE A 448 -10.76 12.49 7.80
CA PHE A 448 -10.01 13.70 7.45
C PHE A 448 -9.25 13.47 6.14
N ARG A 449 -9.49 14.35 5.17
CA ARG A 449 -8.75 14.40 3.91
C ARG A 449 -7.79 15.58 3.88
N VAL A 450 -6.51 15.32 3.95
CA VAL A 450 -5.48 16.36 3.85
C VAL A 450 -5.07 16.59 2.39
N ASN A 451 -5.04 17.84 1.93
CA ASN A 451 -4.45 18.18 0.63
C ASN A 451 -3.18 19.00 0.80
N CYS A 452 -2.17 18.68 0.00
CA CYS A 452 -0.89 19.39 -0.03
C CYS A 452 -0.40 19.50 -1.47
N LEU A 453 0.12 20.67 -1.87
CA LEU A 453 0.69 20.87 -3.21
C LEU A 453 2.06 20.19 -3.35
N ASP A 454 2.92 20.28 -2.34
CA ASP A 454 4.30 19.80 -2.39
C ASP A 454 4.78 19.35 -0.99
N TRP A 455 5.14 18.07 -0.86
CA TRP A 455 5.72 17.54 0.38
C TRP A 455 7.16 17.98 0.69
N TYR A 456 7.80 18.81 -0.14
CA TYR A 456 9.24 19.06 -0.04
C TYR A 456 9.67 20.18 0.90
N ASP A 457 8.76 20.93 1.56
CA ASP A 457 9.20 21.81 2.64
C ASP A 457 9.33 20.98 3.94
N HIS A 458 10.59 20.63 4.21
CA HIS A 458 11.13 19.76 5.25
C HIS A 458 10.45 19.83 6.64
N HIS A 459 10.34 18.66 7.26
CA HIS A 459 10.06 18.37 8.69
C HIS A 459 8.64 18.58 9.23
N LEU A 460 7.76 19.39 8.61
CA LEU A 460 6.45 19.68 9.24
C LEU A 460 5.26 18.83 8.78
N SER A 461 5.30 18.21 7.60
CA SER A 461 4.13 17.51 7.02
C SER A 461 3.95 16.07 7.50
N ASP A 462 5.03 15.31 7.65
CA ASP A 462 4.97 13.94 8.20
C ASP A 462 4.42 13.97 9.64
N GLU A 463 4.67 15.08 10.34
CA GLU A 463 4.21 15.35 11.70
C GLU A 463 2.82 16.00 11.79
N THR A 464 2.22 16.45 10.68
CA THR A 464 0.81 16.89 10.67
C THR A 464 -0.12 15.70 10.46
N ASP A 465 0.27 14.73 9.61
CA ASP A 465 -0.37 13.42 9.57
C ASP A 465 -0.19 12.75 10.95
N PHE A 466 1.04 12.63 11.49
CA PHE A 466 1.25 12.14 12.86
C PHE A 466 0.57 12.98 13.93
N GLY A 467 0.40 14.29 13.72
CA GLY A 467 -0.27 15.20 14.65
C GLY A 467 -1.75 14.90 14.71
N LEU A 468 -2.43 14.84 13.56
CA LEU A 468 -3.84 14.45 13.47
C LEU A 468 -4.06 12.98 13.89
N THR A 469 -3.11 12.09 13.61
CA THR A 469 -3.13 10.71 14.12
C THR A 469 -2.93 10.71 15.65
N SER A 470 -2.04 11.55 16.19
CA SER A 470 -1.84 11.72 17.63
C SER A 470 -3.04 12.33 18.35
N TYR A 471 -3.90 13.05 17.63
CA TYR A 471 -5.14 13.61 18.12
C TYR A 471 -6.30 12.61 18.17
N ALA A 472 -6.18 11.49 17.45
CA ALA A 472 -7.15 10.40 17.51
C ALA A 472 -6.92 9.44 18.68
N TYR A 473 -5.78 9.55 19.40
CA TYR A 473 -5.50 8.75 20.60
C TYR A 473 -5.79 9.47 21.92
#